data_AF-A0A392TMR1-F1
#
_entry.id   AF-A0A392TMR1-F1
#
_cell.length_a   1.000
_cell.length_b   1.000
_cell.length_c   1.000
_cell.angle_alpha   90.00
_cell.angle_beta   90.00
_cell.angle_gamma   90.00
#
_symmetry.space_group_name_H-M   'P 1'
#
loop_
_entity.id
_entity.type
_entity.pdbx_description
1 polymer ?
#
loop_
_entity_poly.entity_id
_entity_poly.type
_entity_poly.pdbx_seq_one_letter_code
_entity_poly.pdbx_strand_id
1 'polypeptide(L)' 'RWIKGYSRKLGAGDALHAEMWRMYLGLDLARQQGIRQLHVESDFKVLIDMVTKKNKFNGNIPTLMHRIRQLLKLN' A
#
# COMPACT_ATOMS: atom_id res chain seq x y z
N ARG A 1 16.24 -5.42 13.63
CA ARG A 1 17.22 -5.68 12.53
C ARG A 1 16.54 -5.44 11.20
N TRP A 2 17.20 -4.80 10.22
CA TRP A 2 16.66 -4.62 8.87
C TRP A 2 16.68 -5.95 8.09
N ILE A 3 15.61 -6.24 7.36
CA ILE A 3 15.43 -7.51 6.64
C ILE A 3 15.61 -7.30 5.13
N LYS A 4 14.82 -6.39 4.54
CA LYS A 4 14.82 -6.15 3.10
C LYS A 4 14.20 -4.79 2.78
N GLY A 5 14.55 -4.24 1.62
CA GLY A 5 13.96 -3.02 1.06
C GLY A 5 13.78 -3.14 -0.45
N TYR A 6 13.10 -2.17 -1.04
CA TYR A 6 12.84 -2.11 -2.47
C TYR A 6 12.89 -0.66 -2.96
N SER A 7 13.13 -0.50 -4.26
CA SER A 7 13.03 0.78 -4.97
C SER A 7 12.48 0.51 -6.37
N ARG A 8 11.64 1.41 -6.89
CA ARG A 8 11.04 1.27 -8.22
C ARG A 8 10.82 2.62 -8.87
N LYS A 9 11.25 2.76 -10.12
CA LYS A 9 10.91 3.90 -10.98
C LYS A 9 9.48 3.71 -11.52
N LEU A 10 8.55 4.56 -11.11
CA LEU A 10 7.13 4.47 -11.48
C LEU A 10 6.76 5.26 -12.74
N GLY A 11 7.67 6.08 -13.26
CA GLY A 11 7.39 6.95 -14.41
C GLY A 11 6.65 8.22 -13.96
N ALA A 12 5.66 8.63 -14.74
CA ALA A 12 4.81 9.78 -14.41
C ALA A 12 3.68 9.38 -13.45
N GLY A 13 3.38 10.24 -12.49
CA GLY A 13 2.30 10.05 -11.52
C GLY A 13 2.36 11.11 -10.43
N ASP A 14 1.28 11.21 -9.66
CA ASP A 14 1.25 12.07 -8.47
C ASP A 14 1.81 11.35 -7.23
N ALA A 15 1.98 12.11 -6.15
CA ALA A 15 2.47 11.58 -4.87
C ALA A 15 1.58 10.44 -4.34
N LEU A 16 0.27 10.53 -4.50
CA LEU A 16 -0.66 9.52 -4.00
C LEU A 16 -0.50 8.19 -4.77
N HIS A 17 -0.31 8.25 -6.08
CA HIS A 17 -0.02 7.08 -6.92
C HIS A 17 1.30 6.43 -6.52
N ALA A 18 2.35 7.22 -6.29
CA ALA A 18 3.62 6.70 -5.81
C ALA A 18 3.48 6.01 -4.44
N GLU A 19 2.72 6.61 -3.54
CA GLU A 19 2.44 6.09 -2.21
C GLU A 19 1.63 4.79 -2.21
N MET A 20 0.63 4.67 -3.08
CA MET A 20 -0.09 3.42 -3.27
C MET A 20 0.84 2.31 -3.78
N TRP A 21 1.69 2.60 -4.77
CA TRP A 21 2.67 1.63 -5.27
C TRP A 21 3.69 1.23 -4.21
N ARG A 22 4.18 2.18 -3.41
CA ARG A 22 5.04 1.92 -2.24
C ARG A 22 4.38 0.88 -1.35
N MET A 23 3.17 1.15 -0.86
CA MET A 23 2.47 0.22 0.03
C MET A 23 2.23 -1.16 -0.61
N TYR A 24 1.78 -1.21 -1.86
CA TYR A 24 1.53 -2.47 -2.56
C TYR A 24 2.80 -3.32 -2.68
N LEU A 25 3.92 -2.73 -3.11
CA LEU A 25 5.18 -3.46 -3.29
C LEU A 25 5.77 -3.92 -1.97
N GLY A 26 5.66 -3.12 -0.91
CA GLY A 26 6.10 -3.52 0.43
C GLY A 26 5.31 -4.72 0.97
N LEU A 27 3.99 -4.71 0.80
CA LEU A 27 3.11 -5.82 1.20
C LEU A 27 3.38 -7.09 0.40
N ASP A 28 3.51 -6.96 -0.92
CA ASP A 28 3.80 -8.09 -1.81
C ASP A 28 5.17 -8.71 -1.48
N LEU A 29 6.18 -7.87 -1.25
CA LEU A 29 7.51 -8.30 -0.84
C LEU A 29 7.48 -9.08 0.48
N ALA A 30 6.79 -8.56 1.50
CA ALA A 30 6.70 -9.23 2.79
C ALA A 30 6.04 -10.61 2.67
N ARG A 31 4.98 -10.72 1.85
CA ARG A 31 4.33 -12.01 1.57
C ARG A 31 5.22 -12.99 0.83
N GLN A 32 5.98 -12.53 -0.16
CA GLN A 32 6.96 -13.38 -0.86
C GLN A 32 8.04 -13.90 0.10
N GLN A 33 8.28 -13.22 1.22
CA GLN A 33 9.18 -13.67 2.30
C GLN A 33 8.47 -14.52 3.38
N GLY A 34 7.19 -14.85 3.20
CA GLY A 34 6.40 -15.62 4.17
C GLY A 34 5.95 -14.82 5.40
N ILE A 35 6.15 -13.50 5.42
CA ILE A 35 5.76 -12.64 6.54
C ILE A 35 4.29 -12.23 6.35
N ARG A 36 3.42 -12.67 7.27
CA ARG A 36 1.97 -12.43 7.21
C ARG A 36 1.48 -11.39 8.20
N GLN A 37 2.06 -11.36 9.40
CA GLN A 37 1.70 -10.38 10.43
C GLN A 37 2.62 -9.16 10.32
N LEU A 38 2.05 -8.03 9.88
CA LEU A 38 2.79 -6.80 9.63
C LEU A 38 2.10 -5.62 10.32
N HIS A 39 2.90 -4.79 10.99
CA HIS A 39 2.51 -3.41 11.26
C HIS A 39 3.02 -2.55 10.10
N VAL A 40 2.09 -1.89 9.40
CA VAL A 40 2.41 -1.09 8.21
C VAL A 40 2.13 0.37 8.52
N GLU A 41 3.15 1.21 8.35
CA GLU A 41 3.09 2.64 8.61
C GLU A 41 3.20 3.44 7.32
N SER A 42 2.50 4.57 7.26
CA SER A 42 2.63 5.58 6.20
C SER A 42 2.30 6.95 6.79
N ASP A 43 3.10 7.94 6.41
CA ASP A 43 2.92 9.35 6.69
C ASP A 43 1.88 10.03 5.77
N PHE A 44 1.42 9.33 4.73
CA PHE A 44 0.48 9.87 3.77
C PHE A 44 -0.97 9.67 4.24
N LYS A 45 -1.50 10.63 5.00
CA LYS A 45 -2.84 10.56 5.63
C LYS A 45 -3.96 10.14 4.67
N VAL A 46 -3.98 10.67 3.44
CA VAL A 46 -5.00 10.34 2.44
C VAL A 46 -4.97 8.84 2.09
N LEU A 47 -3.78 8.25 1.99
CA LEU A 47 -3.63 6.81 1.75
C LEU A 47 -4.18 6.00 2.93
N ILE A 48 -3.83 6.38 4.16
CA ILE A 48 -4.31 5.72 5.38
C ILE A 48 -5.84 5.79 5.46
N ASP A 49 -6.44 6.96 5.20
CA ASP A 49 -7.89 7.14 5.25
C ASP A 49 -8.60 6.30 4.18
N MET A 50 -7.98 6.13 2.99
CA MET A 50 -8.48 5.22 1.96
C MET A 50 -8.33 3.75 2.37
N VAL A 51 -7.19 3.32 2.89
CA VAL A 51 -6.96 1.93 3.30
C VAL A 51 -7.94 1.52 4.41
N THR A 52 -8.10 2.38 5.41
CA THR A 52 -8.95 2.17 6.59
C THR A 52 -10.43 2.43 6.34
N LYS A 53 -10.81 2.84 5.12
CA LYS A 53 -12.19 3.21 4.72
C LYS A 53 -12.80 4.33 5.57
N LYS A 54 -11.98 5.18 6.19
CA LYS A 54 -12.44 6.35 6.94
C LYS A 54 -12.96 7.45 6.03
N ASN A 55 -12.51 7.49 4.77
CA ASN A 55 -12.97 8.46 3.79
C ASN A 55 -13.95 7.82 2.79
N LYS A 56 -15.10 8.48 2.57
CA LYS A 56 -16.00 8.15 1.46
C LYS A 56 -15.41 8.79 0.21
N PHE A 57 -14.56 8.03 -0.49
CA PHE A 57 -14.07 8.48 -1.79
C PHE A 57 -15.26 8.52 -2.75
N ASN A 58 -15.65 9.71 -3.19
CA ASN A 58 -16.82 9.92 -4.05
C ASN A 58 -16.56 9.52 -5.52
N GLY A 59 -15.32 9.18 -5.87
CA GLY A 59 -14.94 8.64 -7.17
C GLY A 59 -14.65 7.13 -7.14
N ASN A 60 -14.39 6.55 -8.31
CA ASN A 60 -13.97 5.16 -8.42
C ASN A 60 -12.66 4.93 -7.65
N ILE A 61 -12.69 3.96 -6.73
CA ILE A 61 -11.49 3.55 -6.00
C ILE A 61 -10.51 2.93 -7.00
N PRO A 62 -9.24 3.40 -7.07
CA PRO A 62 -8.26 2.83 -7.97
C PRO A 62 -8.10 1.32 -7.76
N THR A 63 -7.96 0.54 -8.82
CA THR A 63 -7.79 -0.92 -8.75
C THR A 63 -6.62 -1.32 -7.83
N LEU A 64 -5.56 -0.51 -7.80
CA LEU A 64 -4.41 -0.72 -6.92
C LEU A 64 -4.80 -0.64 -5.43
N MET A 65 -5.65 0.30 -5.04
CA MET A 65 -6.17 0.41 -3.68
C MET A 65 -7.02 -0.82 -3.30
N HIS A 66 -7.78 -1.38 -4.24
CA HIS A 66 -8.48 -2.64 -3.99
C HIS A 66 -7.49 -3.77 -3.66
N ARG A 67 -6.42 -3.91 -4.46
CA ARG A 67 -5.37 -4.92 -4.22
C ARG A 67 -4.68 -4.72 -2.87
N ILE A 68 -4.31 -3.49 -2.50
CA ILE A 68 -3.71 -3.19 -1.20
C ILE A 68 -4.64 -3.65 -0.06
N ARG A 69 -5.93 -3.31 -0.12
CA ARG A 69 -6.90 -3.73 0.89
C ARG A 69 -7.04 -5.25 0.97
N GLN A 70 -6.99 -5.97 -0.15
CA GLN A 70 -6.98 -7.44 -0.13
C GLN A 70 -5.72 -7.99 0.53
N LEU A 71 -4.56 -7.39 0.23
CA LEU A 71 -3.29 -7.79 0.86
C LEU A 71 -3.28 -7.53 2.38
N LEU A 72 -3.94 -6.48 2.84
CA LEU A 72 -4.05 -6.19 4.27
C LEU A 72 -5.08 -7.06 4.98
N LYS A 73 -6.12 -7.53 4.29
CA LYS A 73 -7.16 -8.40 4.87
C LYS A 73 -6.73 -9.84 5.09
N LEU A 74 -5.77 -10.36 4.32
CA LEU A 74 -5.32 -11.75 4.47
C LEU A 74 -4.12 -11.87 5.44
N ASN A 75 -3.92 -10.85 6.27
CA ASN A 75 -2.94 -10.83 7.35
C ASN A 75 -3.57 -11.26 8.66
#